data_AF-A0A316TTV8-F1
#
_entry.id   AF-A0A316TTV8-F1
#
_cell.length_a   1.000
_cell.length_b   1.000
_cell.length_c   1.000
_cell.angle_alpha   90.00
_cell.angle_beta   90.00
_cell.angle_gamma   90.00
#
_symmetry.space_group_name_H-M   'P 1'
#
loop_
_entity.id
_entity.type
_entity.pdbx_description
1 polymer ?
#
loop_
_entity_poly.entity_id
_entity_poly.type
_entity_poly.pdbx_seq_one_letter_code
_entity_poly.pdbx_strand_id
1 'polypeptide(L)' 'MITDFKEIEHSALELDKKRRAELAKRLIKSLDEEIDSDIEQSWIDEVTRRKEEIKSGKVSPLLGEEVHKEARKILKK' A
#
# COMPACT_ATOMS: atom_id res chain seq x y z
N MET A 1 18.51 25.00 -8.01
CA MET A 1 17.76 23.80 -7.60
C MET A 1 17.68 23.82 -6.10
N ILE A 2 16.48 23.73 -5.53
CA ILE A 2 16.35 23.51 -4.08
C ILE A 2 16.76 22.05 -3.83
N THR A 3 17.79 21.84 -3.01
CA THR A 3 18.32 20.52 -2.67
C THR A 3 18.46 20.33 -1.15
N ASP A 4 18.16 21.37 -0.37
CA ASP A 4 18.17 21.27 1.08
C ASP A 4 16.95 20.50 1.56
N PHE A 5 17.18 19.47 2.37
CA PHE A 5 16.13 18.58 2.85
C PHE A 5 15.05 19.32 3.64
N LYS A 6 15.43 20.27 4.51
CA LYS A 6 14.48 20.97 5.38
C LYS A 6 13.60 21.92 4.58
N GLU A 7 14.18 22.58 3.57
CA GLU A 7 13.43 23.45 2.67
C GLU A 7 12.39 22.66 1.85
N ILE A 8 12.75 21.46 1.37
CA ILE A 8 11.84 20.55 0.65
C ILE A 8 10.73 20.04 1.57
N GLU A 9 11.09 19.57 2.78
CA GLU A 9 10.14 19.08 3.78
C GLU A 9 9.11 20.17 4.13
N HIS A 10 9.60 21.37 4.47
CA HIS A 10 8.74 22.49 4.80
C HIS A 10 7.77 22.83 3.66
N SER A 11 8.30 22.97 2.44
CA SER A 11 7.47 23.26 1.25
C SER A 11 6.43 22.18 0.96
N ALA A 12 6.77 20.90 1.19
CA ALA A 12 5.85 19.78 1.01
C ALA A 12 4.73 19.76 2.07
N LEU A 13 5.03 20.17 3.31
CA LEU A 13 4.06 20.24 4.39
C LEU A 13 3.04 21.36 4.19
N GLU A 14 3.44 22.49 3.59
CA GLU A 14 2.57 23.63 3.23
C GLU A 14 1.56 23.33 2.10
N LEU A 15 1.72 22.23 1.37
CA LEU A 15 0.75 21.81 0.35
C LEU A 15 -0.61 21.48 0.97
N ASP A 16 -1.69 21.67 0.20
CA ASP A 16 -3.00 21.14 0.59
C ASP A 16 -2.97 19.61 0.70
N LYS A 17 -3.94 19.05 1.44
CA LYS A 17 -4.01 17.60 1.72
C LYS A 17 -3.95 16.74 0.46
N LYS A 18 -4.59 17.15 -0.64
CA LYS A 18 -4.66 16.36 -1.87
C LYS A 18 -3.30 16.35 -2.56
N ARG A 19 -2.68 17.53 -2.72
CA ARG A 19 -1.35 17.65 -3.35
C ARG A 19 -0.25 17.00 -2.52
N ARG A 20 -0.31 17.13 -1.19
CA ARG A 20 0.63 16.45 -0.29
C ARG A 20 0.52 14.92 -0.40
N ALA A 21 -0.70 14.38 -0.49
CA ALA A 21 -0.91 12.95 -0.71
C ALA A 21 -0.38 12.47 -2.07
N GLU A 22 -0.58 13.26 -3.13
CA GLU A 22 -0.03 12.97 -4.45
C GLU A 22 1.50 12.96 -4.47
N LEU A 23 2.13 13.96 -3.83
CA LEU A 23 3.58 14.03 -3.70
C LEU A 23 4.12 12.83 -2.90
N ALA A 24 3.52 12.51 -1.76
CA ALA A 24 3.90 11.35 -0.95
C ALA A 24 3.84 10.04 -1.75
N LYS A 25 2.78 9.84 -2.55
CA LYS A 25 2.67 8.67 -3.44
C LYS A 25 3.82 8.59 -4.45
N ARG A 26 4.20 9.71 -5.05
CA ARG A 26 5.30 9.76 -6.03
C ARG A 26 6.65 9.46 -5.38
N LEU A 27 6.89 10.03 -4.20
CA LEU A 27 8.13 9.80 -3.44
C LEU A 27 8.25 8.35 -2.99
N ILE A 28 7.17 7.73 -2.51
CA ILE A 28 7.18 6.30 -2.17
C ILE A 28 7.47 5.47 -3.42
N LYS A 29 6.81 5.76 -4.55
CA LYS A 29 7.05 5.04 -5.80
C LYS A 29 8.50 5.18 -6.29
N SER A 30 9.16 6.32 -6.06
CA SER A 30 10.58 6.48 -6.42
C SER A 30 11.53 5.72 -5.49
N LEU A 31 11.06 5.13 -4.40
CA LEU A 31 11.85 4.21 -3.57
C LEU A 31 11.74 2.76 -4.06
N ASP A 32 10.73 2.44 -4.87
CA ASP A 32 10.50 1.11 -5.45
C ASP A 32 11.40 0.87 -6.70
N GLU A 33 12.68 1.24 -6.64
CA GLU A 33 13.61 1.19 -7.78
C GLU A 33 14.05 -0.24 -8.14
N GLU A 34 14.13 -1.14 -7.14
CA GLU A 34 14.47 -2.55 -7.35
C GLU A 34 13.33 -3.44 -6.83
N ILE A 35 12.65 -4.11 -7.75
CA ILE A 35 11.78 -5.24 -7.40
C ILE A 35 12.72 -6.40 -7.10
N ASP A 36 12.85 -6.72 -5.81
CA ASP A 36 13.53 -7.93 -5.37
C ASP A 36 12.81 -9.14 -5.98
N SER A 37 13.50 -9.90 -6.83
CA SER A 37 12.94 -11.05 -7.54
C SER A 37 12.43 -12.13 -6.57
N ASP A 38 13.03 -12.24 -5.39
CA ASP A 38 12.62 -13.21 -4.37
C ASP A 38 11.30 -12.78 -3.73
N ILE A 39 11.09 -11.48 -3.55
CA ILE A 39 9.81 -10.91 -3.10
C ILE A 39 8.73 -11.17 -4.15
N GLU A 40 9.00 -10.90 -5.43
CA GLU A 40 8.05 -11.14 -6.52
C GLU A 40 7.64 -12.62 -6.60
N GLN A 41 8.62 -13.53 -6.53
CA GLN A 41 8.34 -14.97 -6.54
C GLN A 41 7.53 -15.39 -5.31
N SER A 42 7.84 -14.86 -4.12
CA SER A 42 7.07 -15.12 -2.91
C SER A 42 5.61 -14.67 -3.02
N TRP A 43 5.36 -13.54 -3.70
CA TRP A 43 4.01 -13.07 -3.99
C TRP A 43 3.27 -14.00 -4.96
N ILE A 44 3.93 -14.45 -6.03
CA ILE A 44 3.36 -15.40 -7.00
C ILE A 44 2.95 -16.71 -6.30
N ASP A 45 3.84 -17.24 -5.44
CA ASP A 45 3.60 -18.47 -4.70
C ASP A 45 2.40 -18.32 -3.75
N GLU A 46 2.32 -17.21 -3.02
CA GLU A 46 1.22 -16.94 -2.09
C GLU A 46 -0.12 -16.75 -2.82
N VAL A 47 -0.15 -16.03 -3.94
CA VAL A 47 -1.37 -15.85 -4.75
C VAL A 47 -1.84 -17.18 -5.31
N THR A 48 -0.92 -18.01 -5.81
CA THR A 48 -1.23 -19.34 -6.34
C THR A 48 -1.81 -20.22 -5.24
N ARG A 49 -1.14 -20.29 -4.09
CA ARG A 49 -1.61 -21.04 -2.91
C ARG A 49 -3.01 -20.59 -2.48
N ARG A 50 -3.24 -19.29 -2.25
CA ARG A 50 -4.55 -18.78 -1.80
C ARG A 50 -5.67 -19.10 -2.79
N LYS A 51 -5.40 -18.99 -4.09
CA LYS A 51 -6.38 -19.32 -5.13
C LYS A 51 -6.81 -20.78 -5.05
N GLU A 52 -5.86 -21.69 -4.82
CA GLU A 52 -6.16 -23.12 -4.66
C GLU A 52 -6.92 -23.42 -3.38
N GLU A 53 -6.56 -22.78 -2.26
CA GLU A 53 -7.28 -22.95 -0.99
C GLU A 53 -8.74 -22.50 -1.09
N ILE A 54 -9.00 -21.41 -1.80
CA ILE A 54 -10.37 -20.93 -2.05
C ILE A 54 -11.12 -21.92 -2.95
N LYS A 55 -10.51 -22.34 -4.07
CA LYS A 55 -11.14 -23.26 -5.03
C LYS A 55 -11.45 -24.63 -4.43
N SER A 56 -10.57 -25.15 -3.58
CA SER A 56 -10.74 -26.42 -2.89
C SER A 56 -11.73 -26.35 -1.72
N GLY A 57 -12.14 -25.15 -1.30
CA GLY A 57 -12.95 -24.95 -0.11
C GLY A 57 -12.20 -25.17 1.20
N LYS A 58 -10.86 -25.29 1.17
CA LYS A 58 -10.01 -25.40 2.36
C LYS A 58 -10.15 -24.17 3.27
N VAL A 59 -10.43 -23.02 2.69
CA VAL A 59 -10.71 -21.77 3.42
C VAL A 59 -12.10 -21.24 3.09
N SER A 60 -12.72 -20.56 4.05
CA SER A 60 -13.99 -19.84 3.86
C SER A 60 -13.72 -18.35 3.71
N PRO A 61 -13.92 -17.75 2.52
CA PRO A 61 -13.71 -16.31 2.32
C PRO A 61 -14.72 -15.48 3.11
N LEU A 62 -14.26 -14.32 3.60
CA LEU A 62 -15.14 -13.29 4.15
C LEU A 62 -15.57 -12.33 3.04
N LEU A 63 -16.75 -11.72 3.19
CA LEU A 63 -17.20 -10.70 2.25
C LEU A 63 -16.33 -9.45 2.39
N GLY A 64 -15.85 -8.92 1.27
CA GLY A 64 -14.99 -7.73 1.26
C GLY A 64 -15.64 -6.52 1.95
N GLU A 65 -16.96 -6.36 1.80
CA GLU A 65 -17.72 -5.29 2.46
C GLU A 65 -17.65 -5.36 3.98
N GLU A 66 -17.71 -6.57 4.56
CA GLU A 66 -17.62 -6.79 6.00
C GLU A 66 -16.22 -6.42 6.51
N VAL A 67 -15.18 -6.89 5.82
CA VAL A 67 -13.78 -6.56 6.15
C VAL A 67 -13.55 -5.05 6.11
N HIS A 68 -14.02 -4.36 5.06
CA HIS A 68 -13.89 -2.91 4.94
C HIS A 68 -14.70 -2.15 6.01
N LYS A 69 -15.89 -2.65 6.37
CA LYS A 69 -16.71 -2.07 7.44
C LYS A 69 -15.98 -2.14 8.78
N GLU A 70 -15.43 -3.29 9.14
CA GLU A 70 -14.68 -3.47 10.39
C GLU A 70 -13.39 -2.63 10.40
N ALA A 71 -12.63 -2.61 9.30
CA ALA A 71 -11.43 -1.76 9.18
C ALA A 71 -11.73 -0.27 9.41
N ARG A 72 -12.84 0.24 8.86
CA ARG A 72 -13.27 1.63 9.08
C ARG A 72 -13.68 1.92 10.53
N LYS A 73 -14.19 0.93 11.28
CA LYS A 73 -14.50 1.13 12.71
C LYS A 73 -13.22 1.37 13.52
N ILE A 74 -12.12 0.67 13.18
CA ILE A 74 -10.83 0.83 13.85
C ILE A 74 -10.30 2.26 13.69
N LEU A 75 -10.48 2.86 12.52
CA LEU A 75 -10.02 4.23 12.20
C LEU A 75 -10.87 5.35 12.82
N LYS A 76 -12.01 5.04 13.45
CA LYS A 76 -12.92 6.02 14.09
C LYS A 76 -12.63 6.21 15.59
N LYS A 77 -11.52 5.67 16.10
CA LYS A 77 -10.97 6.01 17.42
C LYS A 77 -10.16 7.31 17.34
#